data_AF-A0A7K2MMI1-F1
#
_entry.id   AF-A0A7K2MMI1-F1
#
_cell.length_a   1.000
_cell.length_b   1.000
_cell.length_c   1.000
_cell.angle_alpha   90.00
_cell.angle_beta   90.00
_cell.angle_gamma   90.00
#
_symmetry.space_group_name_H-M   'P 1'
#
loop_
_entity.id
_entity.type
_entity.pdbx_description
1 polymer ?
#
loop_
_entity_poly.entity_id
_entity_poly.type
_entity_poly.pdbx_seq_one_letter_code
_entity_poly.pdbx_strand_id
1 'polypeptide(L)'
;RREPLLALGLTDRRSGYPLQMVVRAADAGWRVAEHDVPYLPRTGASKVTGTWRGTWHAVRDMRRVLAEPPAVRPGAGEGGGVR
;
A
#
# COMPACT_ATOMS: atom_id res chain seq x y z
N ARG A 1 -14.13 -6.76 -6.40
CA ARG A 1 -13.07 -7.35 -7.26
C ARG A 1 -11.94 -7.81 -6.34
N ARG A 2 -11.69 -9.11 -6.23
CA ARG A 2 -10.71 -9.68 -5.28
C ARG A 2 -9.40 -10.01 -5.96
N GLU A 3 -9.50 -10.57 -7.15
CA GLU A 3 -8.40 -11.05 -7.98
C GLU A 3 -7.39 -9.94 -8.27
N PRO A 4 -7.79 -8.70 -8.65
CA PRO A 4 -6.83 -7.63 -8.89
C PRO A 4 -6.08 -7.19 -7.62
N LEU A 5 -6.73 -7.23 -6.45
CA LEU A 5 -6.09 -6.90 -5.17
C LEU A 5 -5.08 -7.96 -4.75
N LEU A 6 -5.38 -9.23 -5.01
CA LEU A 6 -4.44 -10.33 -4.78
C LEU A 6 -3.22 -10.21 -5.71
N ALA A 7 -3.44 -9.77 -6.95
CA ALA A 7 -2.36 -9.58 -7.94
C ALA A 7 -1.36 -8.47 -7.55
N LEU A 8 -1.72 -7.55 -6.65
CA LEU A 8 -0.76 -6.58 -6.09
C LEU A 8 0.33 -7.25 -5.22
N GLY A 9 0.14 -8.51 -4.82
CA GLY A 9 1.15 -9.30 -4.13
C GLY A 9 1.55 -8.75 -2.75
N LEU A 10 0.62 -8.15 -2.01
CA LEU A 10 0.88 -7.50 -0.72
C LEU A 10 1.49 -8.49 0.29
N THR A 11 2.65 -8.14 0.83
CA THR A 11 3.46 -9.00 1.72
C THR A 11 3.58 -8.46 3.13
N ASP A 12 3.51 -7.15 3.35
CA ASP A 12 3.59 -6.58 4.70
C ASP A 12 2.36 -6.98 5.51
N ARG A 13 2.56 -7.41 6.76
CA ARG A 13 1.50 -7.85 7.69
C ARG A 13 1.39 -6.98 8.93
N ARG A 14 2.03 -5.81 8.89
CA ARG A 14 2.10 -4.87 10.00
C ARG A 14 1.59 -3.51 9.50
N SER A 15 2.31 -2.45 9.85
CA SER A 15 1.93 -1.08 9.58
C SER A 15 2.31 -0.61 8.16
N GLY A 16 3.11 -1.38 7.42
CA GLY A 16 3.45 -1.10 6.04
C GLY A 16 2.36 -1.50 5.05
N TYR A 17 1.48 -2.44 5.41
CA TYR A 17 0.43 -2.98 4.52
C TYR A 17 -0.41 -1.89 3.81
N PRO A 18 -0.98 -0.88 4.51
CA PRO A 18 -1.80 0.14 3.83
C PRO A 18 -1.00 0.96 2.83
N LEU A 19 0.25 1.29 3.16
CA LEU A 19 1.15 2.01 2.27
C LEU A 19 1.52 1.16 1.05
N GLN A 20 1.88 -0.10 1.27
CA GLN A 20 2.24 -1.03 0.19
C GLN A 20 1.08 -1.23 -0.80
N MET A 21 -0.15 -1.26 -0.31
CA MET A 21 -1.34 -1.35 -1.15
C MET A 21 -1.45 -0.17 -2.11
N VAL A 22 -1.34 1.07 -1.60
CA VAL A 22 -1.48 2.27 -2.42
C VAL A 22 -0.31 2.42 -3.41
N VAL A 23 0.92 2.18 -2.95
CA VAL A 23 2.13 2.25 -3.81
C VAL A 23 2.02 1.24 -4.94
N ARG A 24 1.71 -0.03 -4.66
CA ARG A 24 1.63 -1.05 -5.70
C ARG A 24 0.43 -0.89 -6.62
N ALA A 25 -0.69 -0.36 -6.12
CA ALA A 25 -1.81 0.02 -6.97
C ALA A 25 -1.40 1.14 -7.96
N ALA A 26 -0.64 2.15 -7.49
CA ALA A 26 -0.11 3.20 -8.35
C ALA A 26 0.91 2.66 -9.38
N ASP A 27 1.81 1.77 -8.97
CA ASP A 27 2.75 1.09 -9.87
C ASP A 27 2.03 0.28 -10.96
N ALA A 28 0.92 -0.37 -10.59
CA ALA A 28 0.02 -1.09 -11.50
C ALA A 28 -0.86 -0.17 -12.37
N GLY A 29 -0.70 1.16 -12.27
CA GLY A 29 -1.45 2.13 -13.06
C GLY A 29 -2.90 2.33 -12.63
N TRP A 30 -3.27 1.93 -11.41
CA TRP A 30 -4.63 2.13 -10.92
C TRP A 30 -4.88 3.60 -10.62
N ARG A 31 -6.09 4.05 -10.91
CA ARG A 31 -6.60 5.34 -10.44
C ARG A 31 -7.13 5.17 -9.02
N VAL A 32 -6.52 5.85 -8.07
CA VAL A 32 -6.93 5.88 -6.66
C VAL A 32 -7.72 7.17 -6.43
N ALA A 33 -8.88 7.06 -5.79
CA ALA A 33 -9.70 8.20 -5.40
C ALA A 33 -9.74 8.28 -3.87
N GLU A 34 -9.73 9.50 -3.35
CA GLU A 34 -9.91 9.79 -1.93
C GLU A 34 -11.39 10.10 -1.67
N HIS A 35 -11.90 9.58 -0.56
CA HIS A 35 -13.27 9.83 -0.11
C HIS A 35 -13.26 10.23 1.35
N ASP A 36 -13.97 11.30 1.68
CA ASP A 36 -14.14 11.73 3.06
C ASP A 36 -14.98 10.70 3.83
N VAL A 37 -14.41 10.19 4.92
CA VAL A 37 -15.06 9.25 5.83
C VAL A 37 -14.99 9.83 7.25
N PRO A 38 -16.13 10.01 7.94
CA PRO A 38 -16.12 10.47 9.33
C PRO A 38 -15.27 9.54 10.20
N TYR A 39 -14.28 10.12 10.87
CA TYR A 39 -13.41 9.36 11.78
C TYR A 39 -14.08 9.22 13.15
N LEU A 40 -14.37 7.98 13.55
CA LEU A 40 -14.97 7.70 14.85
C LEU A 40 -13.93 7.80 15.97
N PRO A 41 -14.34 8.24 17.18
CA PRO A 41 -13.47 8.20 18.35
C PRO A 41 -12.89 6.80 18.58
N ARG A 42 -11.59 6.74 18.84
CA ARG A 42 -10.87 5.50 19.06
C ARG A 42 -11.18 4.94 20.46
N THR A 43 -11.53 3.67 20.54
CA THR A 43 -11.54 2.94 21.82
C THR A 43 -10.11 2.55 22.23
N GLY A 44 -9.66 3.05 23.38
CA GLY A 44 -8.38 2.72 24.00
C GLY A 44 -7.15 3.35 23.32
N ALA A 45 -5.96 2.95 23.78
CA ALA A 45 -4.70 3.57 23.36
C ALA A 45 -4.28 3.23 21.92
N SER A 46 -3.48 4.13 21.34
CA SER A 46 -2.81 3.91 20.06
C SER A 46 -1.71 2.86 20.19
N LYS A 47 -1.66 1.93 19.23
CA LYS A 47 -0.64 0.87 19.17
C LYS A 47 0.62 1.36 18.44
N VAL A 48 0.51 2.51 17.75
CA VAL A 48 1.58 3.13 16.98
C VAL A 48 2.06 4.36 17.73
N THR A 49 1.28 5.44 17.70
CA THR A 49 1.63 6.75 18.28
C THR A 49 1.56 6.81 19.80
N GLY A 50 1.06 5.77 20.47
CA GLY A 50 0.96 5.73 21.93
C GLY A 50 2.29 5.39 22.63
N THR A 51 3.31 4.94 21.90
CA THR A 51 4.63 4.60 22.47
C THR A 51 5.75 4.88 21.46
N TRP A 52 6.95 5.21 21.95
CA TRP A 52 8.12 5.40 21.08
C TRP A 52 8.48 4.15 20.27
N ARG A 53 8.42 2.96 20.90
CA ARG A 53 8.69 1.69 20.23
C ARG A 53 7.69 1.40 19.11
N GLY A 54 6.40 1.70 19.33
CA GLY A 54 5.34 1.57 18.33
C GLY A 54 5.59 2.47 17.12
N THR A 55 5.89 3.75 17.37
CA THR A 55 6.25 4.70 16.32
C THR A 55 7.47 4.26 15.54
N TRP A 56 8.54 3.80 16.21
CA TRP A 56 9.75 3.34 15.52
C TRP A 56 9.50 2.12 14.63
N HIS A 57 8.73 1.13 15.11
CA HIS A 57 8.34 -0.01 14.27
C HIS A 57 7.55 0.46 13.04
N ALA A 58 6.61 1.39 13.21
CA ALA A 58 5.80 1.87 12.11
C ALA A 58 6.62 2.58 11.04
N VAL A 59 7.52 3.47 11.46
CA VAL A 59 8.45 4.14 10.55
C VAL A 59 9.34 3.14 9.83
N ARG A 60 9.85 2.11 10.52
CA ARG A 60 10.70 1.08 9.90
C ARG A 60 9.94 0.27 8.84
N ASP A 61 8.72 -0.18 9.15
CA ASP A 61 7.89 -0.96 8.22
C ASP A 61 7.55 -0.13 6.97
N MET A 62 7.15 1.14 7.15
CA MET A 62 6.86 2.05 6.02
C MET A 62 8.11 2.36 5.18
N ARG A 63 9.26 2.60 5.82
CA ARG A 63 10.55 2.81 5.11
C ARG A 63 10.93 1.61 4.26
N ARG A 64 10.67 0.39 4.73
CA ARG A 64 10.93 -0.83 3.96
C ARG A 64 10.09 -0.85 2.68
N VAL A 65 8.80 -0.53 2.77
CA VAL A 65 7.90 -0.46 1.60
C VAL A 65 8.38 0.58 0.59
N LEU A 66 8.75 1.77 1.06
CA LEU A 66 9.22 2.86 0.18
C LEU A 66 10.58 2.56 -0.48
N ALA A 67 11.34 1.61 0.06
CA ALA A 67 12.60 1.13 -0.51
C ALA A 67 12.41 -0.05 -1.48
N GLU A 68 11.19 -0.58 -1.65
CA GLU A 68 10.91 -1.63 -2.63
C GLU A 68 11.04 -1.06 -4.05
N PRO A 69 11.59 -1.84 -5.00
CA PRO A 69 11.55 -1.43 -6.41
C PRO A 69 10.10 -1.37 -6.90
N PRO A 70 9.79 -0.51 -7.90
CA PRO A 70 8.46 -0.44 -8.48
C PRO A 70 7.98 -1.81 -8.95
N ALA A 71 6.72 -2.16 -8.67
CA ALA A 71 6.15 -3.40 -9.16
C ALA A 71 6.11 -3.38 -10.71
N VAL A 72 6.60 -4.46 -11.33
CA VAL A 72 6.54 -4.61 -12.79
C VAL A 72 5.09 -4.56 -13.24
N ARG A 73 4.76 -3.65 -14.16
CA ARG A 73 3.43 -3.57 -14.76
C ARG A 73 3.09 -4.88 -15.46
N PRO A 74 2.04 -5.60 -15.07
CA PRO A 74 1.50 -6.64 -15.92
C PRO A 74 0.87 -5.94 -17.14
N GLY A 75 1.53 -6.00 -18.31
CA GLY A 75 0.97 -5.51 -19.58
C GLY A 75 1.83 -4.53 -20.40
N ALA A 76 3.05 -4.16 -19.98
CA ALA A 76 3.91 -3.27 -20.78
C ALA A 76 4.57 -3.96 -22.01
N GLY A 77 4.24 -5.22 -22.31
CA GLY A 77 4.84 -6.02 -23.38
C GLY A 77 3.93 -6.37 -24.56
N GLU A 78 2.66 -5.97 -24.57
CA GLU A 78 1.73 -6.26 -25.67
C GLU A 78 1.11 -4.96 -26.21
N GLY A 79 1.83 -4.32 -27.13
CA GLY A 79 1.37 -3.11 -27.80
C GLY A 79 2.29 -2.68 -28.95
N GLY A 80 2.97 -3.64 -29.59
CA GLY A 80 3.70 -3.41 -30.82
C GLY A 80 2.86 -3.88 -32.01
N GLY A 81 2.36 -2.93 -32.80
CA GLY A 81 1.98 -3.11 -34.20
C GLY A 81 0.74 -3.95 -34.49
N VAL A 82 -0.26 -3.33 -35.12
CA VAL A 82 -0.76 -3.64 -36.47
C VAL A 82 -2.06 -2.86 -36.67
N ARG A 83 -1.99 -1.92 -37.64
CA ARG A 83 -3.05 -1.17 -38.34
C ARG A 83 -3.75 -0.04 -37.59
#